data_AF-A0A7S2JTD7-F1
#
_entry.id   AF-A0A7S2JTD7-F1
#
_cell.length_a   1.000
_cell.length_b   1.000
_cell.length_c   1.000
_cell.angle_alpha   90.00
_cell.angle_beta   90.00
_cell.angle_gamma   90.00
#
_symmetry.space_group_name_H-M   'P 1'
#
loop_
_entity.id
_entity.type
_entity.pdbx_description
1 polymer ?
#
loop_
_entity_poly.entity_id
_entity_poly.type
_entity_poly.pdbx_seq_one_letter_code
_entity_poly.pdbx_strand_id
1 'polypeptide(L)'
;VQRQICEKIQHAVDISDVFNKVAIHRASAGPKTLVFAAHRIARYCRLRRQDTANTRRASRWESLVADIGRGLADLDAQALTDAVWSLAVVGHRDRRLLAAICHRAFERIEGYSPSNLAITAWSFATLAY
;
A
#
# COMPACT_ATOMS: atom_id res chain seq x y z
N VAL A 1 -18.89 -7.36 1.73
CA VAL A 1 -18.22 -6.47 2.71
C VAL A 1 -17.04 -5.72 2.11
N GLN A 2 -15.97 -6.39 1.64
CA GLN A 2 -14.77 -5.70 1.11
C GLN A 2 -15.06 -4.68 0.00
N ARG A 3 -15.91 -5.04 -0.98
CA ARG A 3 -16.29 -4.15 -2.08
C ARG A 3 -16.88 -2.82 -1.61
N GLN A 4 -17.74 -2.86 -0.59
CA GLN A 4 -18.37 -1.68 0.00
C GLN A 4 -17.36 -0.81 0.77
N ILE A 5 -16.35 -1.42 1.40
CA ILE A 5 -15.26 -0.69 2.06
C ILE A 5 -14.39 0.02 1.02
N CYS A 6 -13.99 -0.68 -0.05
CA CYS A 6 -13.24 -0.09 -1.15
C CYS A 6 -14.01 1.06 -1.81
N GLU A 7 -15.31 0.92 -2.01
CA GLU A 7 -16.17 1.98 -2.56
C GLU A 7 -16.19 3.22 -1.67
N LYS A 8 -16.30 3.07 -0.34
CA LYS A 8 -16.20 4.21 0.59
C LYS A 8 -14.83 4.90 0.53
N ILE A 9 -13.76 4.12 0.45
CA ILE A 9 -12.37 4.63 0.34
C ILE A 9 -12.15 5.32 -1.01
N GLN A 10 -12.77 4.81 -2.08
CA GLN A 10 -12.71 5.42 -3.41
C GLN A 10 -13.29 6.85 -3.38
N HIS A 11 -14.39 7.06 -2.65
CA HIS A 11 -15.00 8.38 -2.48
C HIS A 11 -14.37 9.22 -1.36
N ALA A 12 -13.19 8.85 -0.85
CA ALA A 12 -12.50 9.68 0.13
C ALA A 12 -11.98 10.98 -0.49
N VAL A 13 -12.17 12.11 0.19
CA VAL A 13 -11.82 13.44 -0.34
C VAL A 13 -10.36 13.84 -0.09
N ASP A 14 -9.73 13.27 0.93
CA ASP A 14 -8.33 13.48 1.29
C ASP A 14 -7.72 12.28 2.04
N ILE A 15 -6.44 12.40 2.43
CA ILE A 15 -5.68 11.37 3.16
C ILE A 15 -6.30 11.07 4.53
N SER A 16 -6.75 12.09 5.25
CA SER A 16 -7.34 11.96 6.59
C SER A 16 -8.65 11.17 6.54
N ASP A 17 -9.48 11.43 5.53
CA ASP A 17 -10.72 10.72 5.26
C ASP A 17 -10.47 9.25 4.89
N VAL A 18 -9.43 8.96 4.09
CA VAL A 18 -9.01 7.56 3.85
C VAL A 18 -8.66 6.88 5.17
N PHE A 19 -7.84 7.51 6.03
CA PHE A 19 -7.48 6.92 7.31
C PHE A 19 -8.70 6.71 8.23
N ASN A 20 -9.63 7.66 8.28
CA ASN A 20 -10.84 7.54 9.09
C ASN A 20 -11.70 6.37 8.62
N LYS A 21 -11.90 6.23 7.32
CA LYS A 21 -12.69 5.13 6.73
C LYS A 21 -12.06 3.77 6.96
N VAL A 22 -10.73 3.66 6.87
CA VAL A 22 -10.00 2.43 7.21
C VAL A 22 -10.14 2.13 8.70
N ALA A 23 -10.00 3.13 9.57
CA ALA A 23 -10.10 2.94 11.02
C ALA A 23 -11.48 2.39 11.44
N ILE A 24 -12.57 2.92 10.87
CA ILE A 24 -13.94 2.44 11.11
C ILE A 24 -14.12 0.98 10.70
N HIS A 25 -13.48 0.58 9.60
CA HIS A 25 -13.65 -0.75 9.02
C HIS A 25 -12.48 -1.70 9.31
N ARG A 26 -11.58 -1.36 10.23
CA ARG A 26 -10.30 -2.06 10.44
C ARG A 26 -10.48 -3.53 10.78
N ALA A 27 -11.44 -3.87 11.64
CA ALA A 27 -11.74 -5.25 12.03
C ALA A 27 -12.26 -6.12 10.87
N SER A 28 -12.80 -5.49 9.82
CA SER A 28 -13.38 -6.18 8.66
C SER A 28 -12.59 -5.95 7.38
N ALA A 29 -11.49 -5.21 7.41
CA ALA A 29 -10.69 -4.89 6.23
C ALA A 29 -9.71 -6.02 5.93
N GLY A 30 -9.87 -6.66 4.77
CA GLY A 30 -8.91 -7.66 4.30
C GLY A 30 -7.60 -7.02 3.80
N PRO A 31 -6.52 -7.80 3.63
CA PRO A 31 -5.22 -7.29 3.21
C PRO A 31 -5.24 -6.46 1.91
N LYS A 32 -5.99 -6.90 0.89
CA LYS A 32 -6.15 -6.17 -0.38
C LYS A 32 -6.84 -4.80 -0.19
N THR A 33 -7.78 -4.69 0.75
CA THR A 33 -8.46 -3.43 1.08
C THR A 33 -7.51 -2.44 1.75
N LEU A 34 -6.60 -2.94 2.61
CA LEU A 34 -5.57 -2.14 3.25
C LEU A 34 -4.55 -1.61 2.23
N VAL A 35 -4.13 -2.48 1.28
CA VAL A 35 -3.28 -2.06 0.15
C VAL A 35 -3.99 -1.01 -0.70
N PHE A 36 -5.28 -1.20 -1.00
CA PHE A 36 -6.06 -0.22 -1.75
C PHE A 36 -6.09 1.15 -1.04
N ALA A 37 -6.23 1.16 0.29
CA ALA A 37 -6.15 2.38 1.07
C ALA A 37 -4.76 3.03 1.01
N ALA A 38 -3.69 2.24 1.15
CA ALA A 38 -2.32 2.72 1.04
C ALA A 38 -2.04 3.33 -0.35
N HIS A 39 -2.50 2.68 -1.41
CA HIS A 39 -2.42 3.17 -2.78
C HIS A 39 -3.18 4.49 -2.97
N ARG A 40 -4.38 4.61 -2.39
CA ARG A 40 -5.14 5.87 -2.42
C ARG A 40 -4.40 7.01 -1.71
N ILE A 41 -3.83 6.74 -0.54
CA ILE A 41 -3.00 7.71 0.20
C ILE A 41 -1.79 8.13 -0.64
N ALA A 42 -1.03 7.18 -1.17
CA ALA A 42 0.12 7.44 -2.02
C ALA A 42 -0.26 8.26 -3.27
N ARG A 43 -1.39 7.94 -3.91
CA ARG A 43 -1.92 8.72 -5.04
C ARG A 43 -2.24 10.15 -4.65
N TYR A 44 -2.77 10.40 -3.45
CA TYR A 44 -2.96 11.77 -2.94
C TYR A 44 -1.64 12.50 -2.74
N CYS A 45 -0.64 11.86 -2.12
CA CYS A 45 0.69 12.44 -1.97
C CYS A 45 1.30 12.82 -3.33
N ARG A 46 1.20 11.93 -4.32
CA ARG A 46 1.78 12.15 -5.67
C ARG A 46 1.07 13.24 -6.45
N LEU A 47 -0.26 13.24 -6.49
CA LEU A 47 -1.04 14.18 -7.31
C LEU A 47 -1.10 15.59 -6.73
N ARG A 48 -1.09 15.73 -5.39
CA ARG A 48 -1.23 17.04 -4.73
C ARG A 48 0.09 17.63 -4.24
N ARG A 49 1.24 17.00 -4.53
CA ARG A 49 2.57 17.38 -3.99
C ARG A 49 2.53 17.64 -2.47
N GLN A 50 1.70 16.90 -1.75
CA GLN A 50 1.55 17.05 -0.31
C GLN A 50 2.71 16.40 0.44
N ASP A 51 2.92 16.83 1.69
CA ASP A 51 4.02 16.39 2.55
C ASP A 51 3.98 14.88 2.83
N THR A 52 4.68 14.11 2.00
CA THR A 52 4.93 12.66 2.22
C THR A 52 5.56 12.40 3.58
N ALA A 53 6.35 13.35 4.09
CA ALA A 53 6.97 13.30 5.40
C ALA A 53 5.95 13.22 6.55
N ASN A 54 4.82 13.93 6.46
CA ASN A 54 3.78 13.92 7.48
C ASN A 54 2.99 12.61 7.46
N THR A 55 2.62 12.14 6.27
CA THR A 55 1.96 10.85 6.09
C THR A 55 2.83 9.71 6.61
N ARG A 56 4.13 9.71 6.26
CA ARG A 56 5.07 8.68 6.69
C ARG A 56 5.22 8.60 8.21
N ARG A 57 5.26 9.75 8.90
CA ARG A 57 5.41 9.81 10.37
C ARG A 57 4.09 9.58 11.11
N ALA A 58 2.96 9.52 10.42
CA ALA A 58 1.68 9.33 11.07
C ALA A 58 1.58 7.91 11.64
N SER A 59 1.25 7.79 12.93
CA SER A 59 1.00 6.49 13.60
C SER A 59 -0.03 5.63 12.84
N ARG A 60 -1.02 6.27 12.21
CA ARG A 60 -2.03 5.60 11.38
C ARG A 60 -1.43 4.93 10.13
N TRP A 61 -0.38 5.51 9.54
CA TRP A 61 0.35 4.93 8.42
C TRP A 61 1.16 3.71 8.86
N GLU A 62 1.95 3.84 9.92
CA GLU A 62 2.73 2.73 10.49
C GLU A 62 1.84 1.53 10.84
N SER A 63 0.70 1.80 11.46
CA SER A 63 -0.32 0.79 11.79
C SER A 63 -0.89 0.11 10.54
N LEU A 64 -1.22 0.89 9.50
CA LEU A 64 -1.71 0.36 8.22
C LEU A 64 -0.68 -0.55 7.54
N VAL A 65 0.58 -0.11 7.49
CA VAL A 65 1.68 -0.84 6.88
C VAL A 65 1.97 -2.15 7.63
N ALA A 66 1.93 -2.12 8.97
CA ALA A 66 2.06 -3.33 9.79
C ALA A 66 0.92 -4.32 9.52
N ASP A 67 -0.31 -3.84 9.34
CA ASP A 67 -1.45 -4.70 9.00
C ASP A 67 -1.31 -5.33 7.61
N ILE A 68 -0.82 -4.57 6.61
CA ILE A 68 -0.48 -5.11 5.28
C ILE A 68 0.61 -6.19 5.40
N GLY A 69 1.64 -5.94 6.22
CA GLY A 69 2.71 -6.91 6.51
C GLY A 69 2.21 -8.26 7.03
N ARG A 70 1.19 -8.24 7.90
CA ARG A 70 0.56 -9.48 8.43
C ARG A 70 -0.25 -10.23 7.38
N GLY A 71 -0.77 -9.52 6.37
CA GLY A 71 -1.62 -10.07 5.31
C GLY A 71 -0.92 -10.37 3.99
N LEU A 72 0.42 -10.32 3.92
CA LEU A 72 1.16 -10.46 2.66
C LEU A 72 0.92 -11.78 1.92
N ALA A 73 0.65 -12.86 2.66
CA ALA A 73 0.41 -14.18 2.05
C ALA A 73 -0.85 -14.21 1.17
N ASP A 74 -1.83 -13.34 1.44
CA ASP A 74 -3.11 -13.29 0.72
C ASP A 74 -3.11 -12.29 -0.44
N LEU A 75 -1.99 -11.60 -0.67
CA LEU A 75 -1.85 -10.63 -1.75
C LEU A 75 -1.49 -11.33 -3.06
N ASP A 76 -2.09 -10.84 -4.15
CA ASP A 76 -1.73 -11.22 -5.51
C ASP A 76 -0.63 -10.29 -6.05
N ALA A 77 -0.14 -10.59 -7.26
CA ALA A 77 0.91 -9.81 -7.91
C ALA A 77 0.57 -8.32 -8.04
N GLN A 78 -0.68 -7.99 -8.35
CA GLN A 78 -1.12 -6.60 -8.46
C GLN A 78 -1.12 -5.91 -7.10
N ALA A 79 -1.67 -6.55 -6.06
CA ALA A 79 -1.69 -5.98 -4.71
C ALA A 79 -0.27 -5.84 -4.12
N LEU A 80 0.65 -6.76 -4.41
CA LEU A 80 2.06 -6.63 -4.03
C LEU A 80 2.72 -5.44 -4.73
N THR A 81 2.43 -5.25 -6.02
CA THR A 81 2.90 -4.08 -6.80
C THR A 81 2.38 -2.78 -6.21
N ASP A 82 1.08 -2.70 -5.94
CA ASP A 82 0.44 -1.52 -5.36
C ASP A 82 0.98 -1.23 -3.95
N ALA A 83 1.26 -2.26 -3.16
CA ALA A 83 1.87 -2.12 -1.84
C ALA A 83 3.25 -1.46 -1.93
N VAL A 84 4.18 -2.05 -2.70
CA VAL A 84 5.55 -1.51 -2.79
C VAL A 84 5.58 -0.13 -3.46
N TRP A 85 4.72 0.12 -4.44
CA TRP A 85 4.58 1.45 -5.04
C TRP A 85 4.12 2.49 -4.03
N SER A 86 3.14 2.13 -3.18
CA SER A 86 2.65 3.02 -2.14
C SER A 86 3.74 3.38 -1.14
N LEU A 87 4.54 2.38 -0.73
CA LEU A 87 5.69 2.60 0.16
C LEU A 87 6.73 3.51 -0.49
N ALA A 88 7.02 3.32 -1.79
CA ALA A 88 7.98 4.12 -2.54
C ALA A 88 7.54 5.59 -2.66
N VAL A 89 6.28 5.84 -3.00
CA VAL A 89 5.71 7.19 -3.11
C VAL A 89 5.71 7.92 -1.77
N VAL A 90 5.35 7.24 -0.68
CA VAL A 90 5.37 7.82 0.68
C VAL A 90 6.80 7.92 1.24
N GLY A 91 7.77 7.23 0.63
CA GLY A 91 9.16 7.18 1.09
C GLY A 91 9.31 6.42 2.41
N HIS A 92 8.43 5.43 2.65
CA HIS A 92 8.47 4.59 3.84
C HIS A 92 9.43 3.42 3.62
N ARG A 93 10.52 3.40 4.39
CA ARG A 93 11.62 2.44 4.26
C ARG A 93 11.65 1.51 5.47
N ASP A 94 10.93 0.40 5.39
CA ASP A 94 11.07 -0.72 6.30
C ASP A 94 11.71 -1.89 5.54
N ARG A 95 13.01 -2.14 5.81
CA ARG A 95 13.77 -3.20 5.15
C ARG A 95 13.18 -4.59 5.37
N ARG A 96 12.59 -4.87 6.54
CA ARG A 96 12.04 -6.19 6.85
C ARG A 96 10.77 -6.43 6.03
N LEU A 97 9.89 -5.43 5.97
CA LEU A 97 8.70 -5.50 5.14
C LEU A 97 9.05 -5.58 3.66
N LEU A 98 10.01 -4.79 3.18
CA LEU A 98 10.44 -4.81 1.78
C LEU A 98 11.03 -6.17 1.39
N ALA A 99 11.83 -6.79 2.26
CA ALA A 99 12.31 -8.15 2.06
C ALA A 99 11.17 -9.17 1.97
N ALA A 100 10.17 -9.06 2.86
CA ALA A 100 9.01 -9.94 2.83
C ALA A 100 8.18 -9.76 1.53
N ILE A 101 7.95 -8.52 1.09
CA ILE A 101 7.26 -8.23 -0.18
C ILE A 101 8.06 -8.79 -1.35
N CYS A 102 9.38 -8.58 -1.38
CA CYS A 102 10.27 -9.07 -2.43
C CYS A 102 10.20 -10.60 -2.54
N HIS A 103 10.27 -11.31 -1.41
CA HIS A 103 10.12 -12.76 -1.38
C HIS A 103 8.76 -13.22 -1.92
N ARG A 104 7.66 -12.60 -1.48
CA ARG A 104 6.32 -12.92 -2.00
C ARG A 104 6.13 -12.59 -3.48
N ALA A 105 6.79 -11.54 -3.97
CA ALA A 105 6.79 -11.19 -5.38
C ALA A 105 7.49 -12.26 -6.23
N PHE A 106 8.63 -12.79 -5.77
CA PHE A 106 9.31 -13.91 -6.44
C PHE A 106 8.47 -15.19 -6.47
N GLU A 107 7.82 -15.55 -5.36
CA GLU A 107 6.91 -16.71 -5.32
C GLU A 107 5.75 -16.60 -6.32
N ARG A 108 5.32 -15.37 -6.64
CA ARG A 108 4.17 -15.09 -7.51
C ARG A 108 4.58 -14.52 -8.85
N ILE A 109 5.84 -14.67 -9.25
CA ILE A 109 6.41 -13.99 -10.42
C ILE A 109 5.62 -14.29 -11.71
N GLU A 110 5.09 -15.50 -11.84
CA GLU A 110 4.27 -15.94 -12.99
C GLU A 110 2.94 -15.17 -13.10
N GLY A 111 2.43 -14.63 -11.98
CA GLY A 111 1.21 -13.83 -11.94
C GLY A 111 1.44 -12.35 -12.28
N TYR A 112 2.68 -11.92 -12.49
CA TYR A 112 2.96 -10.53 -12.83
C TYR A 112 2.80 -10.26 -14.33
N SER A 113 2.12 -9.15 -14.64
CA SER A 113 2.24 -8.54 -15.96
C SER A 113 3.60 -7.82 -16.10
N PRO A 114 4.10 -7.61 -17.33
CA PRO A 114 5.32 -6.84 -17.56
C PRO A 114 5.28 -5.45 -16.92
N SER A 115 4.13 -4.78 -16.97
CA SER A 115 3.92 -3.46 -16.35
C SER A 115 4.01 -3.53 -14.82
N ASN A 116 3.46 -4.56 -14.20
CA ASN A 116 3.54 -4.75 -12.75
C ASN A 116 4.97 -5.03 -12.29
N LEU A 117 5.76 -5.80 -13.06
CA LEU A 117 7.19 -6.02 -12.78
C LEU A 117 7.97 -4.71 -12.86
N ALA A 118 7.76 -3.92 -13.91
CA ALA A 118 8.45 -2.64 -14.09
C ALA A 118 8.17 -1.68 -12.93
N ILE A 119 6.90 -1.58 -12.50
CA ILE A 119 6.51 -0.74 -11.35
C ILE A 119 7.13 -1.26 -10.05
N THR A 120 7.12 -2.58 -9.84
CA THR A 120 7.73 -3.21 -8.66
C THR A 120 9.22 -2.91 -8.59
N ALA A 121 9.94 -3.11 -9.70
CA ALA A 121 11.37 -2.82 -9.80
C ALA A 121 11.68 -1.32 -9.57
N TRP A 122 10.92 -0.42 -10.20
CA TRP A 122 11.04 1.02 -9.98
C TRP A 122 10.82 1.41 -8.51
N SER A 123 9.85 0.76 -7.84
CA SER A 123 9.51 1.05 -6.45
C SER A 123 10.64 0.63 -5.50
N PHE A 124 11.21 -0.55 -5.69
CA PHE A 124 12.40 -0.98 -4.94
C PHE A 124 13.61 -0.07 -5.19
N ALA A 125 13.87 0.30 -6.44
CA ALA A 125 14.95 1.22 -6.78
C ALA A 125 14.76 2.61 -6.14
N THR A 126 13.54 3.14 -6.15
CA THR A 126 13.18 4.43 -5.51
C THR A 126 13.40 4.37 -3.99
N LEU A 127 13.13 3.22 -3.39
CA LEU A 127 13.37 2.96 -1.97
C LEU A 127 14.84 2.66 -1.65
N ALA A 128 15.73 2.58 -2.65
CA ALA A 128 17.14 2.19 -2.46
C ALA A 128 17.27 0.90 -1.60
N TYR A 129 16.43 -0.09 -1.92
CA TYR A 129 16.40 -1.40 -1.27
C TYR A 129 17.44 -2.34 -1.88
#